data_AF-A0A2E6C1B2-F1
#
_entry.id   AF-A0A2E6C1B2-F1
#
_cell.length_a   1.000
_cell.length_b   1.000
_cell.length_c   1.000
_cell.angle_alpha   90.00
_cell.angle_beta   90.00
_cell.angle_gamma   90.00
#
_symmetry.space_group_name_H-M   'P 1'
#
loop_
_entity.id
_entity.type
_entity.pdbx_description
1 polymer ?
#
loop_
_entity_poly.entity_id
_entity_poly.type
_entity_poly.pdbx_seq_one_letter_code
_entity_poly.pdbx_strand_id
1 'polypeptide(L)'
;MGIIQSAFFGVCAWWMLVIIGVPPPVAAAAGVSTAFFTEAMVQANVRSHLKHKATALQSELNIAIGQLTDMKRALDLTTSDLRDALDELHRRDAIGSPAARELLARQEEAMEAQKTALKVSTDRSLGTLESLERMIISQGEQTARVQEVLSMVLKQLALEPRQHISMRDSVLTQENSSTPSMTEDLISLMS
;
A
#
# COMPACT_ATOMS: atom_id res chain seq x y z
N MET A 1 23.62 -6.64 -67.96
CA MET A 1 23.95 -7.92 -68.63
C MET A 1 22.84 -8.47 -69.53
N GLY A 2 21.66 -7.85 -69.68
CA GLY A 2 20.58 -8.37 -70.54
C GLY A 2 20.80 -8.18 -72.05
N ILE A 3 21.29 -7.00 -72.46
CA ILE A 3 21.52 -6.66 -73.88
C ILE A 3 22.50 -7.64 -74.53
N ILE A 4 23.60 -7.97 -73.84
CA ILE A 4 24.63 -8.91 -74.35
C ILE A 4 24.06 -10.33 -74.52
N GLN A 5 23.19 -10.78 -73.60
CA GLN A 5 22.57 -12.10 -73.69
C GLN A 5 21.53 -12.15 -74.81
N SER A 6 20.69 -11.11 -74.96
CA SER A 6 19.70 -11.04 -76.03
C SER A 6 20.33 -10.93 -77.43
N ALA A 7 21.43 -10.20 -77.56
CA ALA A 7 22.20 -10.11 -78.78
C ALA A 7 22.82 -11.47 -79.17
N PHE A 8 23.32 -12.23 -78.18
CA PHE A 8 23.81 -13.59 -78.42
C PHE A 8 22.70 -14.51 -78.97
N PHE A 9 21.52 -14.52 -78.34
CA PHE A 9 20.38 -15.31 -78.84
C PHE A 9 19.91 -14.87 -80.23
N GLY A 10 19.89 -13.56 -80.51
CA GLY A 10 19.54 -13.02 -81.84
C GLY A 10 20.53 -13.44 -82.92
N VAL A 11 21.84 -13.42 -82.63
CA VAL A 11 22.90 -13.87 -83.54
C VAL A 11 22.83 -15.38 -83.77
N CYS A 12 22.58 -16.17 -82.72
CA CYS A 12 22.38 -17.63 -82.86
C CYS A 12 21.15 -17.97 -83.70
N ALA A 13 20.03 -17.26 -83.50
CA ALA A 13 18.81 -17.46 -84.28
C ALA A 13 19.00 -17.07 -85.76
N TRP A 14 19.68 -15.95 -86.01
CA TRP A 14 20.07 -15.55 -87.37
C TRP A 14 20.94 -16.61 -88.04
N TRP A 15 21.99 -17.06 -87.37
CA TRP A 15 22.91 -18.08 -87.87
C TRP A 15 22.22 -19.41 -88.21
N MET A 16 21.29 -19.85 -87.35
CA MET A 16 20.48 -21.05 -87.59
C MET A 16 19.60 -20.93 -88.84
N LEU A 17 18.99 -19.77 -89.09
CA LEU A 17 18.14 -19.55 -90.26
C LEU A 17 18.94 -19.50 -91.56
N VAL A 18 20.17 -18.99 -91.51
CA VAL A 18 21.10 -19.02 -92.64
C VAL A 18 21.49 -20.46 -93.01
N ILE A 19 21.72 -21.33 -92.02
CA ILE A 19 22.01 -22.77 -92.24
C ILE A 19 20.83 -23.50 -92.90
N ILE A 20 19.59 -23.12 -92.58
CA ILE A 20 18.36 -23.70 -93.13
C ILE A 20 18.07 -23.20 -94.57
N GLY A 21 18.85 -22.25 -95.09
CA GLY A 21 18.69 -21.72 -96.44
C GLY A 21 17.60 -20.65 -96.58
N VAL A 22 17.20 -20.02 -95.47
CA VAL A 22 16.24 -18.90 -95.48
C VAL A 22 16.89 -17.67 -96.12
N PRO A 23 16.17 -16.90 -96.95
CA PRO A 23 16.71 -15.68 -97.56
C PRO A 23 17.31 -14.73 -96.51
N PRO A 24 18.53 -14.20 -96.73
CA PRO A 24 19.25 -13.35 -95.78
C PRO A 24 18.47 -12.18 -95.16
N PRO A 25 17.62 -11.42 -95.89
CA PRO A 25 16.87 -10.32 -95.28
C PRO A 25 15.82 -10.80 -94.26
N VAL A 26 15.22 -11.98 -94.49
CA VAL A 26 14.22 -12.56 -93.59
C VAL A 26 14.90 -13.13 -92.34
N ALA A 27 16.06 -13.77 -92.50
CA ALA A 27 16.84 -14.27 -91.38
C ALA A 27 17.28 -13.13 -90.45
N ALA A 28 17.75 -12.00 -91.00
CA ALA A 28 18.18 -10.85 -90.22
C ALA A 28 17.03 -10.24 -89.40
N ALA A 29 15.85 -10.10 -90.02
CA ALA A 29 14.65 -9.62 -89.34
C ALA A 29 14.21 -10.56 -88.19
N ALA A 30 14.30 -11.87 -88.39
CA ALA A 30 13.97 -12.86 -87.37
C ALA A 30 14.96 -12.86 -86.20
N GLY A 31 16.27 -12.68 -86.46
CA GLY A 31 17.29 -12.55 -85.42
C GLY A 31 17.09 -11.31 -84.54
N VAL A 32 16.82 -10.15 -85.15
CA VAL A 32 16.52 -8.90 -84.42
C VAL A 32 15.25 -9.05 -83.60
N SER A 33 14.18 -9.62 -84.17
CA SER A 33 12.93 -9.85 -83.45
C SER A 33 13.14 -10.74 -82.22
N THR A 34 13.92 -11.81 -82.37
CA THR A 34 14.24 -12.75 -81.27
C THR A 34 15.04 -12.07 -80.15
N ALA A 35 16.00 -11.21 -80.49
CA ALA A 35 16.74 -10.43 -79.49
C ALA A 35 15.79 -9.49 -78.71
N PHE A 36 14.90 -8.77 -79.39
CA PHE A 36 13.93 -7.90 -78.73
C PHE A 36 12.97 -8.66 -77.81
N PHE A 37 12.45 -9.82 -78.25
CA PHE A 37 11.53 -10.62 -77.44
C PHE A 37 12.20 -11.22 -76.20
N THR A 38 13.44 -11.71 -76.33
CA THR A 38 14.19 -12.25 -75.19
C THR A 38 14.53 -11.16 -74.18
N GLU A 39 14.94 -9.97 -74.63
CA GLU A 39 15.17 -8.82 -73.74
C GLU A 39 13.88 -8.37 -73.05
N ALA A 40 12.76 -8.30 -73.78
CA ALA A 40 11.45 -7.94 -73.23
C ALA A 40 10.99 -8.93 -72.15
N MET A 41 11.19 -10.23 -72.36
CA MET A 41 10.87 -11.26 -71.35
C MET A 41 11.76 -11.14 -70.10
N VAL A 42 13.07 -10.99 -70.28
CA VAL A 42 14.00 -10.85 -69.15
C VAL A 42 13.69 -9.58 -68.34
N GLN A 43 13.40 -8.46 -69.02
CA GLN A 43 13.07 -7.21 -68.36
C GLN A 43 11.72 -7.27 -67.64
N ALA A 44 10.73 -7.96 -68.21
CA ALA A 44 9.44 -8.19 -67.56
C ALA A 44 9.60 -9.01 -66.26
N ASN A 45 10.44 -10.06 -66.29
CA ASN A 45 10.68 -10.91 -65.14
C ASN A 45 11.45 -10.20 -64.01
N VAL A 46 12.45 -9.38 -64.36
CA VAL A 46 13.18 -8.55 -63.37
C VAL A 46 12.23 -7.51 -62.76
N ARG A 47 11.39 -6.88 -63.57
CA ARG A 47 10.39 -5.90 -63.09
C ARG A 47 9.34 -6.55 -62.19
N SER A 48 8.84 -7.75 -62.51
CA SER A 48 7.87 -8.43 -61.66
C SER A 48 8.48 -8.77 -60.30
N HIS A 49 9.71 -9.29 -60.26
CA HIS A 49 10.39 -9.64 -59.03
C HIS A 49 10.70 -8.40 -58.16
N LEU A 50 11.12 -7.30 -58.77
CA LEU A 50 11.32 -6.02 -58.07
C LEU A 50 10.00 -5.45 -57.54
N LYS A 51 8.92 -5.52 -58.33
CA LYS A 51 7.59 -5.10 -57.89
C LYS A 51 7.11 -5.94 -56.70
N HIS A 52 7.27 -7.26 -56.74
CA HIS A 52 6.88 -8.14 -55.64
C HIS A 52 7.65 -7.83 -54.35
N LYS A 53 8.97 -7.59 -54.47
CA LYS A 53 9.79 -7.16 -53.31
C LYS A 53 9.35 -5.81 -52.78
N ALA A 54 9.06 -4.85 -53.65
CA ALA A 54 8.57 -3.53 -53.24
C ALA A 54 7.21 -3.63 -52.53
N THR A 55 6.29 -4.45 -53.05
CA THR A 55 4.97 -4.66 -52.43
C THR A 55 5.07 -5.42 -51.10
N ALA A 56 5.97 -6.40 -51.00
CA ALA A 56 6.20 -7.12 -49.76
C ALA A 56 6.76 -6.19 -48.67
N LEU A 57 7.78 -5.39 -49.01
CA LEU A 57 8.38 -4.42 -48.09
C LEU A 57 7.37 -3.34 -47.67
N GLN A 58 6.53 -2.87 -48.60
CA GLN A 58 5.46 -1.93 -48.30
C GLN A 58 4.43 -2.53 -47.34
N SER A 59 4.09 -3.82 -47.51
CA SER A 59 3.20 -4.54 -46.60
C SER A 59 3.81 -4.69 -45.20
N GLU A 60 5.08 -5.08 -45.11
CA GLU A 60 5.80 -5.19 -43.83
C GLU A 60 5.88 -3.84 -43.11
N LEU A 61 6.19 -2.76 -43.84
CA LEU A 61 6.21 -1.41 -43.28
C LEU A 61 4.83 -1.00 -42.76
N ASN A 62 3.76 -1.30 -43.49
CA ASN A 62 2.39 -0.99 -43.06
C ASN A 62 2.00 -1.75 -41.79
N ILE A 63 2.39 -3.03 -41.68
CA ILE A 63 2.20 -3.83 -40.47
C ILE A 63 2.99 -3.23 -39.29
N ALA A 64 4.25 -2.87 -39.52
CA ALA A 64 5.10 -2.27 -38.49
C ALA A 64 4.54 -0.91 -38.00
N ILE A 65 4.00 -0.08 -38.89
CA ILE A 65 3.32 1.16 -38.53
C ILE A 65 2.09 0.88 -37.65
N GLY A 66 1.30 -0.15 -37.97
CA GLY A 66 0.18 -0.59 -37.14
C GLY A 66 0.64 -0.98 -35.73
N GLN A 67 1.67 -1.82 -35.64
CA GLN A 67 2.24 -2.26 -34.36
C GLN A 67 2.80 -1.09 -33.53
N LEU A 68 3.49 -0.13 -34.16
CA LEU A 68 3.97 1.07 -33.48
C LEU A 68 2.83 1.93 -32.93
N THR A 69 1.72 2.01 -33.67
CA THR A 69 0.53 2.75 -33.25
C THR A 69 -0.13 2.07 -32.05
N ASP A 70 -0.26 0.75 -32.07
CA ASP A 70 -0.80 -0.03 -30.96
C ASP A 70 0.08 0.08 -29.71
N MET A 71 1.40 -0.02 -29.88
CA MET A 71 2.35 0.11 -28.78
C MET A 71 2.34 1.53 -28.18
N LYS A 72 2.24 2.56 -29.02
CA LYS A 72 2.05 3.94 -28.55
C LYS A 72 0.78 4.07 -27.71
N ARG A 73 -0.33 3.48 -28.18
CA ARG A 73 -1.60 3.51 -27.44
C ARG A 73 -1.48 2.80 -26.08
N ALA A 74 -0.83 1.64 -26.04
CA ALA A 74 -0.60 0.92 -24.78
C ALA A 74 0.27 1.73 -23.80
N LEU A 75 1.29 2.42 -24.32
CA LEU A 75 2.15 3.29 -23.51
C LEU A 75 1.39 4.52 -22.98
N ASP A 76 0.54 5.14 -23.80
CA ASP A 76 -0.30 6.27 -23.38
C ASP A 76 -1.29 5.84 -22.28
N LEU A 77 -1.91 4.67 -22.41
CA LEU A 77 -2.78 4.09 -21.38
C LEU A 77 -2.01 3.82 -20.08
N THR A 78 -0.85 3.16 -20.18
CA THR A 78 0.00 2.84 -19.03
C THR A 78 0.45 4.12 -18.32
N THR A 79 0.79 5.16 -19.08
CA THR A 79 1.19 6.46 -18.53
C THR A 79 0.03 7.13 -17.80
N SER A 80 -1.18 7.03 -18.34
CA SER A 80 -2.39 7.51 -17.67
C SER A 80 -2.65 6.76 -16.37
N ASP A 81 -2.61 5.42 -16.40
CA ASP A 81 -2.83 4.57 -15.22
C ASP A 81 -1.79 4.84 -14.13
N LEU A 82 -0.51 5.03 -14.50
CA LEU A 82 0.53 5.40 -13.55
C LEU A 82 0.28 6.77 -12.92
N ARG A 83 -0.24 7.72 -13.71
CA ARG A 83 -0.56 9.07 -13.22
C ARG A 83 -1.74 9.04 -12.25
N ASP A 84 -2.79 8.27 -12.58
CA ASP A 84 -3.93 8.06 -11.69
C ASP A 84 -3.51 7.34 -10.40
N ALA A 85 -2.65 6.32 -10.51
CA ALA A 85 -2.09 5.62 -9.35
C ALA A 85 -1.22 6.55 -8.49
N LEU A 86 -0.44 7.44 -9.11
CA LEU A 86 0.34 8.46 -8.41
C LEU A 86 -0.56 9.46 -7.68
N ASP A 87 -1.64 9.92 -8.33
CA ASP A 87 -2.58 10.85 -7.73
C ASP A 87 -3.32 10.22 -6.54
N GLU A 88 -3.72 8.94 -6.63
CA GLU A 88 -4.32 8.22 -5.51
C GLU A 88 -3.28 7.93 -4.40
N LEU A 89 -2.01 7.68 -4.73
CA LEU A 89 -0.95 7.56 -3.75
C LEU A 89 -0.70 8.89 -3.02
N HIS A 90 -0.63 10.01 -3.75
CA HIS A 90 -0.53 11.34 -3.17
C HIS A 90 -1.75 11.68 -2.31
N ARG A 91 -2.96 11.30 -2.74
CA ARG A 91 -4.16 11.48 -1.93
C ARG A 91 -4.10 10.67 -0.64
N ARG A 92 -3.63 9.42 -0.69
CA ARG A 92 -3.42 8.59 0.51
C ARG A 92 -2.34 9.15 1.41
N ASP A 93 -1.24 9.63 0.87
CA ASP A 93 -0.14 10.22 1.66
C ASP A 93 -0.57 11.55 2.29
N ALA A 94 -1.32 12.37 1.54
CA ALA A 94 -1.93 13.60 2.01
C ALA A 94 -3.07 13.36 3.01
N ILE A 95 -3.63 12.16 3.14
CA ILE A 95 -4.61 11.80 4.19
C ILE A 95 -3.90 11.13 5.39
N GLY A 96 -2.94 10.25 5.13
CA GLY A 96 -2.21 9.49 6.14
C GLY A 96 -1.24 10.34 6.96
N SER A 97 -0.51 11.25 6.32
CA SER A 97 0.43 12.15 6.98
C SER A 97 -0.23 13.13 7.95
N PRO A 98 -1.35 13.82 7.61
CA PRO A 98 -2.04 14.67 8.58
C PRO A 98 -2.85 13.89 9.61
N ALA A 99 -3.48 12.76 9.27
CA ALA A 99 -4.20 11.94 10.26
C ALA A 99 -3.23 11.36 11.32
N ALA A 100 -2.04 10.95 10.90
CA ALA A 100 -0.99 10.52 11.83
C ALA A 100 -0.46 11.68 12.68
N ARG A 101 -0.31 12.88 12.12
CA ARG A 101 0.09 14.08 12.87
C ARG A 101 -0.98 14.52 13.87
N GLU A 102 -2.26 14.46 13.50
CA GLU A 102 -3.36 14.81 14.40
C GLU A 102 -3.52 13.77 15.53
N LEU A 103 -3.34 12.49 15.23
CA LEU A 103 -3.33 11.44 16.24
C LEU A 103 -2.15 11.60 17.23
N LEU A 104 -0.96 11.93 16.71
CA LEU A 104 0.21 12.21 17.54
C LEU A 104 0.01 13.44 18.42
N ALA A 105 -0.55 14.54 17.86
CA ALA A 105 -0.87 15.74 18.64
C ALA A 105 -1.89 15.43 19.76
N ARG A 106 -2.95 14.67 19.46
CA ARG A 106 -3.91 14.23 20.49
C ARG A 106 -3.29 13.31 21.55
N GLN A 107 -2.35 12.44 21.15
CA GLN A 107 -1.61 11.61 22.10
C GLN A 107 -0.66 12.43 22.98
N GLU A 108 -0.02 13.46 22.42
CA GLU A 108 0.84 14.39 23.18
C GLU A 108 0.04 15.17 24.22
N GLU A 109 -1.11 15.75 23.83
CA GLU A 109 -2.02 16.44 24.75
C GLU A 109 -2.55 15.51 25.86
N ALA A 110 -2.95 14.29 25.50
CA ALA A 110 -3.41 13.29 26.48
C ALA A 110 -2.30 12.87 27.45
N MET A 111 -1.06 12.73 26.96
CA MET A 111 0.11 12.39 27.77
C MET A 111 0.46 13.52 28.75
N GLU A 112 0.37 14.78 28.32
CA GLU A 112 0.61 15.94 29.18
C GLU A 112 -0.44 16.06 30.29
N ALA A 113 -1.71 15.84 29.97
CA ALA A 113 -2.79 15.77 30.96
C ALA A 113 -2.57 14.64 31.96
N GLN A 114 -2.19 13.44 31.49
CA GLN A 114 -1.88 12.30 32.34
C GLN A 114 -0.67 12.56 33.26
N LYS A 115 0.39 13.18 32.73
CA LYS A 115 1.58 13.58 33.50
C LYS A 115 1.23 14.56 34.62
N THR A 116 0.34 15.51 34.33
CA THR A 116 -0.12 16.49 35.32
C THR A 116 -0.98 15.83 36.40
N ALA A 117 -1.91 14.96 36.03
CA ALA A 117 -2.72 14.19 36.97
C ALA A 117 -1.85 13.29 37.87
N LEU A 118 -0.82 12.64 37.31
CA LEU A 118 0.12 11.81 38.06
C LEU A 118 0.88 12.63 39.11
N LYS A 119 1.40 13.82 38.76
CA LYS A 119 2.07 14.71 39.72
C LYS A 119 1.15 15.07 40.89
N VAL A 120 -0.09 15.45 40.62
CA VAL A 120 -1.08 15.79 41.66
C VAL A 120 -1.40 14.58 42.54
N SER A 121 -1.54 13.39 41.95
CA SER A 121 -1.77 12.16 42.71
C SER A 121 -0.56 11.78 43.58
N THR A 122 0.66 11.93 43.08
CA THR A 122 1.89 11.68 43.84
C THR A 122 2.01 12.66 45.01
N ASP A 123 1.76 13.94 44.79
CA ASP A 123 1.80 14.96 45.84
C ASP A 123 0.76 14.69 46.94
N ARG A 124 -0.48 14.33 46.53
CA ARG A 124 -1.52 13.89 47.46
C ARG A 124 -1.10 12.64 48.24
N SER A 125 -0.46 11.67 47.59
CA SER A 125 0.00 10.44 48.25
C SER A 125 1.08 10.72 49.30
N LEU A 126 2.01 11.64 49.02
CA LEU A 126 3.02 12.09 49.98
C LEU A 126 2.37 12.79 51.18
N GLY A 127 1.43 13.69 50.94
CA GLY A 127 0.68 14.38 52.00
C GLY A 127 -0.17 13.43 52.86
N THR A 128 -0.75 12.37 52.28
CA THR A 128 -1.45 11.34 53.05
C THR A 128 -0.48 10.50 53.89
N LEU A 129 0.73 10.25 53.39
CA LEU A 129 1.76 9.49 54.11
C LEU A 129 2.29 10.30 55.30
N GLU A 130 2.50 11.61 55.13
CA GLU A 130 2.82 12.54 56.22
C GLU A 130 1.68 12.66 57.24
N SER A 131 0.43 12.68 56.78
CA SER A 131 -0.74 12.71 57.68
C SER A 131 -0.87 11.41 58.47
N LEU A 132 -0.57 10.26 57.86
CA LEU A 132 -0.49 8.97 58.54
C LEU A 132 0.66 8.94 59.56
N GLU A 133 1.82 9.49 59.22
CA GLU A 133 2.95 9.62 60.14
C GLU A 133 2.57 10.44 61.38
N ARG A 134 2.00 11.64 61.18
CA ARG A 134 1.52 12.49 62.28
C ARG A 134 0.42 11.82 63.10
N MET A 135 -0.48 11.08 62.45
CA MET A 135 -1.52 10.31 63.13
C MET A 135 -0.91 9.20 63.99
N ILE A 136 0.06 8.44 63.49
CA ILE A 136 0.77 7.39 64.24
C ILE A 136 1.46 7.98 65.47
N ILE A 137 2.14 9.12 65.33
CA ILE A 137 2.79 9.82 66.46
C ILE A 137 1.73 10.23 67.50
N SER A 138 0.62 10.82 67.05
CA SER A 138 -0.47 11.23 67.95
C SER A 138 -1.17 10.06 68.64
N GLN A 139 -1.32 8.92 67.95
CA GLN A 139 -1.86 7.68 68.53
C GLN A 139 -0.87 7.08 69.53
N GLY A 140 0.45 7.16 69.28
CA GLY A 140 1.47 6.78 70.25
C GLY A 140 1.35 7.61 71.54
N GLU A 141 1.21 8.93 71.42
CA GLU A 141 0.99 9.80 72.58
C GLU A 141 -0.35 9.56 73.29
N GLN A 142 -1.42 9.29 72.53
CA GLN A 142 -2.73 8.94 73.09
C GLN A 142 -2.68 7.58 73.80
N THR A 143 -1.97 6.60 73.25
CA THR A 143 -1.78 5.28 73.87
C THR A 143 -0.99 5.42 75.17
N ALA A 144 0.07 6.24 75.19
CA ALA A 144 0.82 6.54 76.41
C ALA A 144 -0.05 7.24 77.48
N ARG A 145 -0.84 8.25 77.08
CA ARG A 145 -1.79 8.92 77.99
C ARG A 145 -2.91 8.01 78.48
N VAL A 146 -3.45 7.16 77.61
CA VAL A 146 -4.48 6.18 77.98
C VAL A 146 -3.90 5.13 78.92
N GLN A 147 -2.65 4.70 78.73
CA GLN A 147 -1.97 3.79 79.64
C GLN A 147 -1.66 4.46 81.00
N GLU A 148 -1.30 5.74 81.01
CA GLU A 148 -1.16 6.53 82.23
C GLU A 148 -2.49 6.68 82.97
N VAL A 149 -3.56 7.05 82.27
CA VAL A 149 -4.91 7.15 82.84
C VAL A 149 -5.42 5.79 83.31
N LEU A 150 -5.18 4.70 82.57
CA LEU A 150 -5.47 3.34 83.01
C LEU A 150 -4.67 2.96 84.25
N SER A 151 -3.40 3.34 84.34
CA SER A 151 -2.59 3.09 85.54
C SER A 151 -3.12 3.89 86.74
N MET A 152 -3.61 5.10 86.51
CA MET A 152 -4.23 5.94 87.52
C MET A 152 -5.60 5.39 87.94
N VAL A 153 -6.43 4.93 87.01
CA VAL A 153 -7.72 4.28 87.27
C VAL A 153 -7.52 2.93 87.97
N LEU A 154 -6.50 2.14 87.62
CA LEU A 154 -6.13 0.92 88.36
C LEU A 154 -5.67 1.26 89.78
N LYS A 155 -4.92 2.35 89.95
CA LYS A 155 -4.51 2.84 91.28
C LYS A 155 -5.69 3.37 92.09
N GLN A 156 -6.68 3.98 91.44
CA GLN A 156 -7.94 4.45 92.05
C GLN A 156 -8.86 3.27 92.41
N LEU A 157 -9.00 2.27 91.52
CA LEU A 157 -9.73 1.01 91.75
C LEU A 157 -9.09 0.14 92.82
N ALA A 158 -7.78 0.25 93.04
CA ALA A 158 -7.08 -0.40 94.15
C ALA A 158 -7.33 0.29 95.50
N LEU A 159 -7.85 1.53 95.50
CA LEU A 159 -8.11 2.34 96.70
C LEU A 159 -9.60 2.48 97.03
N GLU A 160 -10.53 2.01 96.18
CA GLU A 160 -11.96 2.20 96.38
C GLU A 160 -12.72 0.84 96.40
N PRO A 161 -13.58 0.59 97.42
CA PRO A 161 -14.13 -0.74 97.67
C PRO A 161 -15.24 -1.12 96.69
N ARG A 162 -15.26 -2.41 96.32
CA ARG A 162 -16.12 -3.04 95.32
C ARG A 162 -17.60 -2.65 95.43
N GLN A 163 -18.16 -2.09 94.36
CA GLN A 163 -19.59 -2.07 94.14
C GLN A 163 -19.94 -2.62 92.73
N HIS A 164 -20.87 -3.58 92.75
CA HIS A 164 -21.45 -4.33 91.65
C HIS A 164 -21.79 -3.49 90.41
N ILE A 165 -21.34 -3.89 89.22
CA ILE A 165 -21.94 -3.45 87.95
C ILE A 165 -22.18 -4.68 87.07
N SER A 166 -23.45 -4.88 86.75
CA SER A 166 -23.98 -5.87 85.81
C SER A 166 -23.57 -5.48 84.39
N MET A 167 -22.77 -6.32 83.73
CA MET A 167 -22.54 -6.24 82.29
C MET A 167 -23.74 -6.85 81.57
N ARG A 168 -24.54 -6.01 80.91
CA ARG A 168 -25.52 -6.43 79.91
C ARG A 168 -24.77 -6.67 78.59
N ASP A 169 -24.78 -7.92 78.18
CA ASP A 169 -24.39 -8.38 76.85
C ASP A 169 -25.33 -7.76 75.79
N SER A 170 -24.76 -7.10 74.79
CA SER A 170 -25.50 -6.62 73.61
C SER A 170 -24.59 -6.66 72.40
N VAL A 171 -24.24 -7.88 71.99
CA VAL A 171 -23.79 -8.17 70.63
C VAL A 171 -24.97 -8.04 69.68
N LEU A 172 -24.99 -7.01 68.84
CA LEU A 172 -25.84 -6.96 67.64
C LEU A 172 -24.94 -7.14 66.42
N THR A 173 -24.87 -8.39 65.96
CA THR A 173 -24.45 -8.76 64.61
C THR A 173 -25.62 -8.50 63.66
N GLN A 174 -25.57 -7.42 62.89
CA GLN A 174 -26.47 -7.20 61.75
C GLN A 174 -25.73 -7.62 60.48
N GLU A 175 -25.87 -8.89 60.10
CA GLU A 175 -25.47 -9.39 58.78
C GLU A 175 -26.55 -9.07 57.74
N ASN A 176 -26.10 -8.38 56.68
CA ASN A 176 -26.39 -8.60 55.27
C ASN A 176 -27.86 -8.57 54.75
N SER A 177 -28.20 -7.52 54.00
CA SER A 177 -28.67 -7.65 52.60
C SER A 177 -28.83 -6.27 51.93
N SER A 178 -28.53 -6.21 50.63
CA SER A 178 -28.79 -5.13 49.65
C SER A 178 -27.77 -3.99 49.53
N THR A 179 -26.58 -4.32 49.03
CA THR A 179 -25.92 -3.52 47.99
C THR A 179 -26.73 -3.61 46.69
N PRO A 180 -27.17 -2.49 46.08
CA PRO A 180 -27.68 -2.51 44.71
C PRO A 180 -26.50 -2.73 43.76
N SER A 181 -26.48 -3.90 43.14
CA SER A 181 -25.59 -4.23 42.03
C SER A 181 -25.91 -3.30 40.86
N MET A 182 -24.91 -2.52 40.44
CA MET A 182 -24.89 -1.63 39.26
C MET A 182 -24.91 -2.43 37.93
N THR A 183 -25.71 -3.50 37.87
CA THR A 183 -25.81 -4.46 36.77
C THR A 183 -27.20 -4.47 36.13
N GLU A 184 -28.23 -3.95 36.80
CA GLU A 184 -29.59 -3.82 36.24
C GLU A 184 -29.76 -2.61 35.32
N ASP A 185 -28.98 -1.53 35.50
CA ASP A 185 -29.03 -0.36 34.60
C ASP A 185 -28.37 -0.59 33.23
N LEU A 186 -27.50 -1.60 33.11
CA LEU A 186 -26.84 -1.95 31.83
C LEU A 186 -27.68 -2.88 30.94
N ILE A 187 -28.70 -3.56 31.49
CA ILE A 187 -29.59 -4.44 30.72
C ILE A 187 -30.86 -3.70 30.26
N SER A 188 -31.27 -2.66 30.99
CA SER A 188 -32.38 -1.76 30.63
C SER A 188 -32.07 -0.81 29.44
N LEU A 189 -30.79 -0.58 29.11
CA LEU A 189 -30.37 0.30 28.02
C LEU A 189 -30.13 -0.43 26.68
N MET A 190 -30.38 -1.74 26.60
CA MET A 190 -30.14 -2.57 25.41
C MET A 190 -31.31 -3.49 24.99
N SER A 191 -32.51 -3.31 25.56
CA SER A 191 -33.78 -3.90 25.05
C SER A 191 -34.95 -2.94 25.23
#